data_AF-A0A9E3L8T4-F1
#
_entry.id   AF-A0A9E3L8T4-F1
#
_cell.length_a   1.000
_cell.length_b   1.000
_cell.length_c   1.000
_cell.angle_alpha   90.00
_cell.angle_beta   90.00
_cell.angle_gamma   90.00
#
_symmetry.space_group_name_H-M   'P 1'
#
loop_
_entity.id
_entity.type
_entity.pdbx_description
1 polymer ?
#
loop_
_entity_poly.entity_id
_entity_poly.type
_entity_poly.pdbx_seq_one_letter_code
_entity_poly.pdbx_strand_id
1 'polypeptide(L)'
;MIEVDALDAQGDLLKTGSAFFVDGHGWAVTNQHVVQGAARVVGVSGSGEHYRCERVFYAPSGLDLAVLKFTGVQKAHLALGSSQAAIEGERVWIIGNPGGLPGTDSAGEISAFLNHGQLIQITGPLWPGSSGSPVLDQSGKVIAVAVGQQLDGQTLNFAIPAEFVSAALSAAHAQNEGTPPAAAPPVSSTSPASTPPAAAASARPASTPLAAAETPDRASTPTPTPEPKVAQDRIGRFLEEFMRSWNSGTGISDVDFYADRARYDGRKVPRSVIARQEAAYNARWPKRRFWLIGAPTVEPVDGSVQRVRLRAGFAVGDGKRYVTGEATYQIDLEATGDKFQVVGLDEQITRRDSSSRTRR
;
A
#
# COMPACT_ATOMS: atom_id res chain seq x y z
N MET A 1 5.64 -6.16 -4.64
CA MET A 1 4.36 -5.42 -4.58
C MET A 1 4.47 -4.17 -5.44
N ILE A 2 3.35 -3.68 -5.94
CA ILE A 2 3.19 -2.43 -6.70
C ILE A 2 1.90 -1.73 -6.26
N GLU A 3 1.86 -0.41 -6.39
CA GLU A 3 0.62 0.34 -6.59
C GLU A 3 -0.03 -0.07 -7.91
N VAL A 4 -1.35 0.04 -8.00
CA VAL A 4 -2.10 -0.05 -9.24
C VAL A 4 -3.00 1.17 -9.38
N ASP A 5 -2.74 1.97 -10.39
CA ASP A 5 -3.57 3.10 -10.80
C ASP A 5 -4.50 2.67 -11.94
N ALA A 6 -5.80 2.81 -11.70
CA ALA A 6 -6.84 2.75 -12.71
C ALA A 6 -7.07 4.16 -13.27
N LEU A 7 -6.81 4.34 -14.56
CA LEU A 7 -6.93 5.61 -15.27
C LEU A 7 -8.05 5.56 -16.31
N ASP A 8 -8.71 6.69 -16.52
CA ASP A 8 -9.68 6.86 -17.60
C ASP A 8 -9.02 7.08 -18.98
N ALA A 9 -9.83 7.37 -20.00
CA ALA A 9 -9.35 7.57 -21.37
C ALA A 9 -8.57 8.89 -21.56
N GLN A 10 -8.80 9.87 -20.67
CA GLN A 10 -8.14 11.17 -20.61
C GLN A 10 -6.79 11.06 -19.87
N GLY A 11 -6.61 10.00 -19.09
CA GLY A 11 -5.43 9.70 -18.29
C GLY A 11 -5.51 10.23 -16.87
N ASP A 12 -6.70 10.63 -16.41
CA ASP A 12 -6.95 11.07 -15.05
C ASP A 12 -7.27 9.85 -14.14
N LEU A 13 -7.01 10.00 -12.84
CA LEU A 13 -7.03 8.90 -11.88
C LEU A 13 -8.45 8.59 -11.41
N LEU A 14 -8.92 7.36 -11.67
CA LEU A 14 -10.22 6.88 -11.20
C LEU A 14 -10.12 6.26 -9.81
N LYS A 15 -9.16 5.34 -9.63
CA LYS A 15 -8.93 4.57 -8.40
C LYS A 15 -7.47 4.16 -8.28
N THR A 16 -7.03 3.93 -7.04
CA THR A 16 -5.74 3.35 -6.71
C THR A 16 -5.93 2.18 -5.75
N GLY A 17 -5.11 1.14 -5.90
CA GLY A 17 -5.05 0.00 -5.00
C GLY A 17 -3.66 -0.65 -4.98
N SER A 18 -3.58 -1.81 -4.35
CA SER A 18 -2.37 -2.62 -4.26
C SER A 18 -2.42 -3.79 -5.25
N ALA A 19 -1.25 -4.24 -5.69
CA ALA A 19 -1.10 -5.55 -6.32
C ALA A 19 0.26 -6.18 -6.01
N PHE A 20 0.34 -7.49 -6.20
CA PHE A 20 1.59 -8.23 -6.05
C PHE A 20 1.80 -9.14 -7.24
N PHE A 21 3.07 -9.24 -7.67
CA PHE A 21 3.47 -10.22 -8.66
C PHE A 21 3.43 -11.61 -8.04
N VAL A 22 2.84 -12.57 -8.76
CA VAL A 22 2.80 -13.99 -8.41
C VAL A 22 3.83 -14.81 -9.20
N ASP A 23 4.45 -14.22 -10.23
CA ASP A 23 5.49 -14.85 -11.02
C ASP A 23 6.56 -13.84 -11.50
N GLY A 24 7.63 -14.38 -12.09
CA GLY A 24 8.72 -13.57 -12.65
C GLY A 24 8.41 -12.88 -13.99
N HIS A 25 7.32 -13.24 -14.68
CA HIS A 25 6.98 -12.75 -16.03
C HIS A 25 5.92 -11.63 -16.03
N GLY A 26 5.57 -11.10 -14.86
CA GLY A 26 4.71 -9.93 -14.71
C GLY A 26 3.23 -10.25 -14.59
N TRP A 27 2.86 -11.48 -14.21
CA TRP A 27 1.53 -11.78 -13.72
C TRP A 27 1.37 -11.26 -12.29
N ALA A 28 0.31 -10.49 -12.05
CA ALA A 28 0.00 -9.90 -10.75
C ALA A 28 -1.49 -10.05 -10.40
N VAL A 29 -1.80 -9.94 -9.12
CA VAL A 29 -3.16 -10.06 -8.59
C VAL A 29 -3.54 -8.80 -7.82
N THR A 30 -4.79 -8.37 -7.98
CA THR A 30 -5.44 -7.24 -7.27
C THR A 30 -6.94 -7.52 -7.11
N ASN A 31 -7.72 -6.57 -6.56
CA ASN A 31 -9.18 -6.66 -6.59
C ASN A 31 -9.77 -6.18 -7.91
N GLN A 32 -10.90 -6.76 -8.30
CA GLN A 32 -11.62 -6.33 -9.49
C GLN A 32 -12.09 -4.88 -9.36
N HIS A 33 -12.63 -4.46 -8.22
CA HIS A 33 -13.17 -3.11 -8.03
C HIS A 33 -12.12 -2.00 -8.20
N VAL A 34 -10.82 -2.29 -8.03
CA VAL A 34 -9.72 -1.34 -8.21
C VAL A 34 -9.56 -0.99 -9.69
N VAL A 35 -9.59 -2.00 -10.57
CA VAL A 35 -9.31 -1.87 -12.01
C VAL A 35 -10.55 -1.90 -12.91
N GLN A 36 -11.74 -2.15 -12.35
CA GLN A 36 -12.99 -2.16 -13.11
C GLN A 36 -13.34 -0.76 -13.65
N GLY A 37 -13.59 -0.69 -14.96
CA GLY A 37 -13.90 0.55 -15.68
C GLY A 37 -12.66 1.38 -16.08
N ALA A 38 -11.45 0.93 -15.76
CA ALA A 38 -10.23 1.59 -16.20
C ALA A 38 -10.06 1.46 -17.74
N ALA A 39 -9.75 2.57 -18.40
CA ALA A 39 -9.31 2.54 -19.81
C ALA A 39 -7.82 2.17 -19.91
N ARG A 40 -7.04 2.45 -18.86
CA ARG A 40 -5.63 2.05 -18.74
C ARG A 40 -5.30 1.74 -17.28
N VAL A 41 -4.54 0.67 -17.07
CA VAL A 41 -3.99 0.31 -15.77
C VAL A 41 -2.47 0.49 -15.78
N VAL A 42 -1.93 1.13 -14.75
CA VAL A 42 -0.49 1.36 -14.55
C VAL A 42 -0.07 0.82 -13.19
N GLY A 43 1.01 0.05 -13.17
CA GLY A 43 1.64 -0.41 -11.93
C GLY A 43 2.76 0.53 -11.53
N VAL A 44 2.94 0.83 -10.25
CA VAL A 44 4.06 1.66 -9.75
C VAL A 44 4.78 0.92 -8.63
N SER A 45 6.08 0.67 -8.74
CA SER A 45 6.86 0.09 -7.63
C SER A 45 7.08 1.11 -6.51
N GLY A 46 7.40 0.63 -5.31
CA GLY A 46 7.89 1.49 -4.22
C GLY A 46 9.21 2.23 -4.52
N SER A 47 9.88 1.93 -5.64
CA SER A 47 11.04 2.67 -6.15
C SER A 47 10.69 3.64 -7.29
N GLY A 48 9.40 3.88 -7.56
CA GLY A 48 8.93 4.75 -8.64
C GLY A 48 9.05 4.17 -10.06
N GLU A 49 9.21 2.86 -10.20
CA GLU A 49 9.27 2.19 -11.51
C GLU A 49 7.86 1.94 -12.05
N HIS A 50 7.57 2.40 -13.27
CA HIS A 50 6.24 2.30 -13.88
C HIS A 50 6.14 1.07 -14.79
N TYR A 51 5.15 0.22 -14.55
CA TYR A 51 4.82 -0.94 -15.37
C TYR A 51 3.53 -0.71 -16.15
N ARG A 52 3.55 -0.95 -17.46
CA ARG A 52 2.33 -0.92 -18.28
C ARG A 52 1.59 -2.25 -18.17
N CYS A 53 0.33 -2.21 -17.74
CA CYS A 53 -0.57 -3.34 -17.87
C CYS A 53 -0.99 -3.49 -19.34
N GLU A 54 -0.86 -4.69 -19.89
CA GLU A 54 -1.36 -5.05 -21.23
C GLU A 54 -2.80 -5.54 -21.18
N ARG A 55 -3.11 -6.36 -20.16
CA ARG A 55 -4.37 -7.12 -20.07
C ARG A 55 -4.84 -7.24 -18.63
N VAL A 56 -6.14 -7.12 -18.45
CA VAL A 56 -6.86 -7.36 -17.19
C VAL A 56 -7.80 -8.54 -17.43
N PHE A 57 -7.79 -9.50 -16.52
CA PHE A 57 -8.67 -10.67 -16.51
C PHE A 57 -9.45 -10.68 -15.20
N TYR A 58 -10.77 -10.80 -15.26
CA TYR A 58 -11.63 -10.85 -14.08
C TYR A 58 -11.91 -12.29 -13.64
N ALA A 59 -12.00 -12.55 -12.35
CA ALA A 59 -12.18 -13.89 -11.82
C ALA A 59 -13.56 -14.48 -12.18
N PRO A 60 -13.64 -15.70 -12.76
CA PRO A 60 -14.92 -16.29 -13.17
C PRO A 60 -15.89 -16.58 -12.02
N SER A 61 -15.40 -16.64 -10.78
CA SER A 61 -16.20 -16.92 -9.58
C SER A 61 -17.12 -15.78 -9.15
N GLY A 62 -17.02 -14.60 -9.78
CA GLY A 62 -17.74 -13.39 -9.35
C GLY A 62 -17.21 -12.77 -8.06
N LEU A 63 -16.15 -13.35 -7.48
CA LEU A 63 -15.41 -12.75 -6.37
C LEU A 63 -14.58 -11.56 -6.86
N ASP A 64 -14.29 -10.65 -5.95
CA ASP A 64 -13.62 -9.37 -6.23
C ASP A 64 -12.10 -9.53 -6.45
N LEU A 65 -11.73 -10.24 -7.51
CA LEU A 65 -10.36 -10.51 -7.93
C LEU A 65 -10.16 -10.19 -9.41
N ALA A 66 -9.03 -9.55 -9.71
CA ALA A 66 -8.52 -9.36 -11.05
C ALA A 66 -7.06 -9.81 -11.15
N VAL A 67 -6.74 -10.48 -12.25
CA VAL A 67 -5.39 -10.83 -12.66
C VAL A 67 -4.92 -9.82 -13.71
N LEU A 68 -3.72 -9.29 -13.52
CA LEU A 68 -3.10 -8.28 -14.38
C LEU A 68 -1.88 -8.88 -15.07
N LYS A 69 -1.70 -8.61 -16.37
CA LYS A 69 -0.47 -8.91 -17.10
C LYS A 69 0.30 -7.62 -17.39
N PHE A 70 1.51 -7.54 -16.86
CA PHE A 70 2.44 -6.43 -17.09
C PHE A 70 3.56 -6.79 -18.08
N THR A 71 4.13 -5.78 -18.72
CA THR A 71 5.30 -5.87 -19.62
C THR A 71 6.60 -5.45 -18.94
N GLY A 72 7.72 -6.01 -19.41
CA GLY A 72 9.06 -5.61 -18.98
C GLY A 72 9.41 -6.00 -17.54
N VAL A 73 8.57 -6.81 -16.88
CA VAL A 73 8.81 -7.27 -15.50
C VAL A 73 9.74 -8.48 -15.52
N GLN A 74 10.85 -8.35 -14.80
CA GLN A 74 11.72 -9.44 -14.34
C GLN A 74 12.09 -9.10 -12.88
N LYS A 75 11.27 -9.55 -11.92
CA LYS A 75 11.33 -9.13 -10.52
C LYS A 75 11.01 -10.29 -9.58
N ALA A 76 11.32 -10.10 -8.30
CA ALA A 76 10.84 -10.98 -7.23
C ALA A 76 9.30 -10.95 -7.15
N HIS A 77 8.72 -12.11 -6.90
CA HIS A 77 7.30 -12.36 -6.76
C HIS A 77 7.01 -13.07 -5.44
N LEU A 78 5.74 -13.10 -5.04
CA LEU A 78 5.31 -13.83 -3.84
C LEU A 78 4.77 -15.20 -4.24
N ALA A 79 5.19 -16.24 -3.52
CA ALA A 79 4.65 -17.58 -3.67
C ALA A 79 3.24 -17.65 -3.06
N LEU A 80 2.30 -18.27 -3.77
CA LEU A 80 1.00 -18.62 -3.20
C LEU A 80 1.16 -19.80 -2.22
N GLY A 81 0.46 -19.69 -1.09
CA GLY A 81 0.27 -20.75 -0.11
C GLY A 81 -1.11 -21.40 -0.28
N SER A 82 -1.70 -21.80 0.83
CA SER A 82 -3.10 -22.27 0.91
C SER A 82 -3.71 -21.80 2.23
N SER A 83 -4.99 -21.47 2.23
CA SER A 83 -5.72 -21.15 3.46
C SER A 83 -6.40 -22.38 4.08
N GLN A 84 -6.31 -23.57 3.47
CA GLN A 84 -7.06 -24.76 3.92
C GLN A 84 -6.64 -25.27 5.31
N ALA A 85 -5.39 -25.03 5.69
CA ALA A 85 -4.87 -25.37 7.01
C ALA A 85 -4.92 -24.19 8.01
N ALA A 86 -5.37 -23.02 7.56
CA ALA A 86 -5.38 -21.82 8.37
C ALA A 86 -6.53 -21.85 9.39
N ILE A 87 -6.30 -21.32 10.59
CA ILE A 87 -7.27 -21.37 11.69
C ILE A 87 -7.60 -20.00 12.27
N GLU A 88 -8.75 -19.89 12.94
CA GLU A 88 -9.11 -18.68 13.70
C GLU A 88 -8.10 -18.45 14.84
N GLY A 89 -7.71 -17.20 15.06
CA GLY A 89 -6.60 -16.79 15.92
C GLY A 89 -5.21 -16.93 15.29
N GLU A 90 -5.09 -17.47 14.06
CA GLU A 90 -3.79 -17.53 13.38
C GLU A 90 -3.33 -16.13 12.94
N ARG A 91 -2.09 -15.79 13.31
CA ARG A 91 -1.46 -14.51 13.01
C ARG A 91 -1.02 -14.42 11.55
N VAL A 92 -1.41 -13.33 10.91
CA VAL A 92 -1.17 -13.01 9.49
C VAL A 92 -0.51 -11.64 9.33
N TRP A 93 0.11 -11.41 8.17
CA TRP A 93 0.67 -10.13 7.79
C TRP A 93 0.05 -9.66 6.48
N ILE A 94 -0.64 -8.52 6.50
CA ILE A 94 -1.03 -7.84 5.27
C ILE A 94 0.11 -6.90 4.90
N ILE A 95 0.66 -7.04 3.68
CA ILE A 95 1.62 -6.05 3.17
C ILE A 95 0.94 -5.26 2.05
N GLY A 96 0.66 -3.98 2.28
CA GLY A 96 -0.07 -3.14 1.34
C GLY A 96 0.69 -1.91 0.86
N ASN A 97 0.07 -1.22 -0.10
CA ASN A 97 0.43 0.12 -0.55
C ASN A 97 -0.73 1.13 -0.32
N PRO A 98 -1.17 1.34 0.94
CA PRO A 98 -2.30 2.21 1.22
C PRO A 98 -1.98 3.68 0.98
N GLY A 99 -2.84 4.40 0.25
CA GLY A 99 -2.62 5.82 -0.09
C GLY A 99 -1.27 6.14 -0.76
N GLY A 100 -0.60 5.14 -1.37
CA GLY A 100 0.77 5.28 -1.88
C GLY A 100 1.87 5.16 -0.80
N LEU A 101 1.65 4.40 0.28
CA LEU A 101 2.66 3.95 1.26
C LEU A 101 3.30 2.59 0.87
N PRO A 102 4.36 2.53 0.02
CA PRO A 102 4.91 1.25 -0.41
C PRO A 102 5.50 0.47 0.77
N GLY A 103 4.91 -0.70 1.04
CA GLY A 103 5.41 -1.62 2.06
C GLY A 103 4.95 -1.31 3.48
N THR A 104 3.73 -0.81 3.66
CA THR A 104 3.10 -0.83 4.98
C THR A 104 2.76 -2.26 5.34
N ASP A 105 3.51 -2.84 6.27
CA ASP A 105 3.17 -4.09 6.92
C ASP A 105 2.16 -3.83 8.04
N SER A 106 1.10 -4.63 8.06
CA SER A 106 0.09 -4.60 9.11
C SER A 106 -0.10 -6.02 9.61
N ALA A 107 0.21 -6.24 10.88
CA ALA A 107 -0.03 -7.52 11.54
C ALA A 107 -1.51 -7.62 11.96
N GLY A 108 -2.08 -8.81 11.77
CA GLY A 108 -3.45 -9.15 12.12
C GLY A 108 -3.57 -10.62 12.47
N GLU A 109 -4.81 -11.07 12.66
CA GLU A 109 -5.17 -12.45 12.99
C GLU A 109 -6.43 -12.85 12.23
N ILE A 110 -6.56 -14.10 11.81
CA ILE A 110 -7.80 -14.62 11.23
C ILE A 110 -8.89 -14.61 12.30
N SER A 111 -9.98 -13.88 12.05
CA SER A 111 -11.10 -13.72 13.00
C SER A 111 -12.20 -14.75 12.80
N ALA A 112 -12.52 -15.04 11.53
CA ALA A 112 -13.61 -15.94 11.16
C ALA A 112 -13.49 -16.40 9.71
N PHE A 113 -14.00 -17.59 9.39
CA PHE A 113 -14.25 -18.03 8.02
C PHE A 113 -15.72 -17.84 7.66
N LEU A 114 -15.98 -17.09 6.59
CA LEU A 114 -17.33 -16.67 6.18
C LEU A 114 -17.70 -17.27 4.81
N ASN A 115 -19.00 -17.31 4.52
CA ASN A 115 -19.56 -17.79 3.24
C ASN A 115 -18.98 -19.17 2.82
N HIS A 116 -19.00 -20.15 3.73
CA HIS A 116 -18.44 -21.49 3.51
C HIS A 116 -16.96 -21.49 3.10
N GLY A 117 -16.17 -20.55 3.63
CA GLY A 117 -14.76 -20.38 3.31
C GLY A 117 -14.48 -19.58 2.03
N GLN A 118 -15.47 -18.88 1.45
CA GLN A 118 -15.23 -17.96 0.33
C GLN A 118 -14.60 -16.62 0.75
N LEU A 119 -14.74 -16.24 2.03
CA LEU A 119 -14.15 -15.04 2.61
C LEU A 119 -13.50 -15.37 3.95
N ILE A 120 -12.37 -14.75 4.23
CA ILE A 120 -11.69 -14.79 5.52
C ILE A 120 -11.84 -13.40 6.14
N GLN A 121 -12.43 -13.31 7.34
CA GLN A 121 -12.36 -12.10 8.14
C GLN A 121 -11.02 -12.07 8.87
N ILE A 122 -10.34 -10.93 8.82
CA ILE A 122 -9.05 -10.71 9.46
C ILE A 122 -9.12 -9.49 10.40
N THR A 123 -8.29 -9.50 11.45
CA THR A 123 -7.98 -8.30 12.24
C THR A 123 -6.75 -7.60 11.64
N GLY A 124 -6.26 -6.57 12.33
CA GLY A 124 -5.19 -5.69 11.83
C GLY A 124 -5.75 -4.56 10.96
N PRO A 125 -5.10 -3.40 10.91
CA PRO A 125 -5.60 -2.27 10.15
C PRO A 125 -5.45 -2.54 8.65
N LEU A 126 -6.57 -2.50 7.91
CA LEU A 126 -6.57 -2.24 6.47
C LEU A 126 -6.89 -0.76 6.26
N TRP A 127 -6.17 -0.14 5.36
CA TRP A 127 -6.32 1.27 5.00
C TRP A 127 -6.77 1.36 3.53
N PRO A 128 -7.46 2.43 3.09
CA PRO A 128 -7.79 2.58 1.68
C PRO A 128 -6.55 2.58 0.78
N GLY A 129 -6.60 1.80 -0.29
CA GLY A 129 -5.44 1.40 -1.10
C GLY A 129 -4.84 0.03 -0.72
N SER A 130 -5.14 -0.52 0.46
CA SER A 130 -4.81 -1.92 0.81
C SER A 130 -5.64 -2.95 0.03
N SER A 131 -6.67 -2.55 -0.70
CA SER A 131 -7.41 -3.41 -1.63
C SER A 131 -6.47 -4.02 -2.67
N GLY A 132 -6.35 -5.35 -2.70
CA GLY A 132 -5.43 -6.13 -3.54
C GLY A 132 -4.11 -6.47 -2.86
N SER A 133 -3.96 -6.18 -1.56
CA SER A 133 -2.76 -6.54 -0.79
C SER A 133 -2.70 -8.06 -0.53
N PRO A 134 -1.52 -8.68 -0.64
CA PRO A 134 -1.32 -10.05 -0.16
C PRO A 134 -1.46 -10.12 1.37
N VAL A 135 -2.15 -11.15 1.83
CA VAL A 135 -2.18 -11.59 3.24
C VAL A 135 -1.29 -12.83 3.35
N LEU A 136 -0.27 -12.75 4.21
CA LEU A 136 0.78 -13.75 4.34
C LEU A 136 0.65 -14.58 5.62
N ASP A 137 1.03 -15.85 5.52
CA ASP A 137 1.29 -16.74 6.65
C ASP A 137 2.68 -16.50 7.28
N GLN A 138 2.99 -17.24 8.35
CA GLN A 138 4.28 -17.21 9.04
C GLN A 138 5.48 -17.65 8.18
N SER A 139 5.23 -18.34 7.06
CA SER A 139 6.26 -18.73 6.08
C SER A 139 6.48 -17.70 4.97
N GLY A 140 5.72 -16.59 4.99
CA GLY A 140 5.78 -15.52 3.98
C GLY A 140 5.05 -15.86 2.68
N LYS A 141 4.19 -16.89 2.66
CA LYS A 141 3.38 -17.25 1.49
C LYS A 141 2.02 -16.58 1.53
N VAL A 142 1.48 -16.25 0.37
CA VAL A 142 0.17 -15.60 0.24
C VAL A 142 -0.94 -16.62 0.47
N ILE A 143 -1.68 -16.48 1.56
CA ILE A 143 -2.84 -17.34 1.88
C ILE A 143 -4.18 -16.68 1.52
N ALA A 144 -4.22 -15.35 1.36
CA ALA A 144 -5.39 -14.62 0.89
C ALA A 144 -5.03 -13.26 0.29
N VAL A 145 -6.02 -12.57 -0.30
CA VAL A 145 -5.89 -11.21 -0.86
C VAL A 145 -6.89 -10.30 -0.17
N ALA A 146 -6.40 -9.26 0.51
CA ALA A 146 -7.23 -8.29 1.21
C ALA A 146 -8.12 -7.51 0.23
N VAL A 147 -9.40 -7.36 0.57
CA VAL A 147 -10.39 -6.58 -0.19
C VAL A 147 -10.63 -5.23 0.49
N GLY A 148 -10.89 -5.28 1.81
CA GLY A 148 -11.40 -4.17 2.60
C GLY A 148 -12.87 -3.87 2.28
N GLN A 149 -13.74 -3.84 3.30
CA GLN A 149 -15.12 -3.36 3.16
C GLN A 149 -15.51 -2.49 4.34
N GLN A 150 -16.35 -1.49 4.06
CA GLN A 150 -17.05 -0.72 5.08
C GLN A 150 -18.51 -1.15 5.07
N LEU A 151 -18.95 -1.83 6.13
CA LEU A 151 -20.32 -2.30 6.30
C LEU A 151 -20.95 -1.48 7.44
N ASP A 152 -22.03 -0.75 7.13
CA ASP A 152 -22.81 0.04 8.09
C ASP A 152 -21.98 0.94 9.04
N GLY A 153 -20.93 1.56 8.50
CA GLY A 153 -20.05 2.47 9.26
C GLY A 153 -18.95 1.78 10.08
N GLN A 154 -18.91 0.44 10.10
CA GLN A 154 -17.82 -0.34 10.69
C GLN A 154 -16.84 -0.81 9.60
N THR A 155 -15.55 -0.71 9.89
CA THR A 155 -14.48 -1.26 9.02
C THR A 155 -14.35 -2.75 9.30
N LEU A 156 -14.79 -3.59 8.36
CA LEU A 156 -14.63 -5.04 8.43
C LEU A 156 -13.64 -5.49 7.36
N ASN A 157 -12.56 -6.13 7.81
CA ASN A 157 -11.45 -6.48 6.96
C ASN A 157 -11.63 -7.91 6.47
N PHE A 158 -11.99 -8.03 5.18
CA PHE A 158 -12.14 -9.31 4.50
C PHE A 158 -11.00 -9.54 3.50
N ALA A 159 -10.63 -10.81 3.35
CA ALA A 159 -9.69 -11.29 2.36
C ALA A 159 -10.26 -12.50 1.61
N ILE A 160 -9.90 -12.64 0.33
CA ILE A 160 -10.32 -13.75 -0.53
C ILE A 160 -9.21 -14.81 -0.52
N PRO A 161 -9.50 -16.08 -0.21
CA PRO A 161 -8.50 -17.16 -0.13
C PRO A 161 -7.65 -17.37 -1.39
N ALA A 162 -6.41 -17.84 -1.20
CA ALA A 162 -5.45 -18.15 -2.26
C ALA A 162 -5.92 -19.23 -3.25
N GLU A 163 -6.88 -20.06 -2.87
CA GLU A 163 -7.53 -21.06 -3.71
C GLU A 163 -8.28 -20.39 -4.87
N PHE A 164 -9.01 -19.30 -4.59
CA PHE A 164 -9.70 -18.51 -5.60
C PHE A 164 -8.73 -17.69 -6.46
N VAL A 165 -7.61 -17.24 -5.88
CA VAL A 165 -6.51 -16.60 -6.61
C VAL A 165 -5.89 -17.58 -7.62
N SER A 166 -5.62 -18.82 -7.19
CA SER A 166 -5.06 -19.88 -8.02
C SER A 166 -6.00 -20.27 -9.17
N ALA A 167 -7.31 -20.34 -8.90
CA ALA A 167 -8.33 -20.54 -9.92
C ALA A 167 -8.41 -19.38 -10.91
N ALA A 168 -8.36 -18.13 -10.42
CA ALA A 168 -8.39 -16.93 -11.26
C ALA A 168 -7.16 -16.83 -12.17
N LEU A 169 -5.96 -17.14 -11.66
CA LEU A 169 -4.72 -17.22 -12.44
C LEU A 169 -4.79 -18.30 -13.52
N SER A 170 -5.28 -19.50 -13.17
CA SER A 170 -5.44 -20.61 -14.13
C SER A 170 -6.39 -20.22 -15.27
N ALA A 171 -7.51 -19.56 -14.95
CA ALA A 171 -8.44 -19.04 -15.95
C ALA A 171 -7.83 -17.92 -16.81
N ALA A 172 -7.08 -17.01 -16.20
CA ALA A 172 -6.42 -15.91 -16.90
C ALA A 172 -5.32 -16.41 -17.87
N HIS A 173 -4.54 -17.43 -17.47
CA HIS A 173 -3.55 -18.07 -18.33
C HIS A 173 -4.23 -18.71 -19.56
N ALA A 174 -5.28 -19.51 -19.36
CA ALA A 174 -6.03 -20.13 -20.45
C ALA A 174 -6.66 -19.10 -21.41
N GLN A 175 -7.23 -18.02 -20.88
CA GLN A 175 -7.74 -16.90 -21.70
C GLN A 175 -6.63 -16.17 -22.45
N ASN A 176 -5.43 -16.07 -21.87
CA ASN A 176 -4.29 -15.43 -22.51
C ASN A 176 -3.75 -16.26 -23.66
N GLU A 177 -3.57 -17.57 -23.48
CA GLU A 177 -3.15 -18.51 -24.52
C GLU A 177 -4.19 -18.63 -25.65
N GLY A 178 -5.49 -18.58 -25.32
CA GLY A 178 -6.58 -18.55 -26.30
C GLY A 178 -6.70 -17.25 -27.12
N THR A 179 -5.85 -16.25 -26.85
CA THR A 179 -5.82 -14.99 -27.60
C THR A 179 -4.50 -14.88 -28.38
N PRO A 180 -4.51 -14.89 -29.73
CA PRO A 180 -3.29 -14.71 -30.49
C PRO A 180 -2.60 -13.38 -30.14
N PRO A 181 -1.29 -13.36 -29.83
CA PRO A 181 -0.57 -12.11 -29.67
C PRO A 181 -0.57 -11.33 -30.99
N ALA A 182 -0.78 -10.02 -30.93
CA ALA A 182 -0.56 -9.15 -32.08
C ALA A 182 0.89 -9.28 -32.54
N ALA A 183 1.10 -9.76 -33.77
CA ALA A 183 2.38 -10.31 -34.19
C ALA A 183 3.53 -9.27 -34.17
N ALA A 184 4.63 -9.65 -33.53
CA ALA A 184 5.95 -9.04 -33.67
C ALA A 184 6.94 -10.08 -34.24
N PRO A 185 7.92 -9.70 -35.06
CA PRO A 185 8.73 -10.63 -35.84
C PRO A 185 9.75 -11.39 -34.97
N PRO A 186 10.17 -12.61 -35.40
CA PRO A 186 11.07 -13.46 -34.61
C PRO A 186 12.52 -12.97 -34.67
N VAL A 187 13.26 -13.14 -33.56
CA VAL A 187 14.73 -13.06 -33.54
C VAL A 187 15.31 -14.39 -33.09
N SER A 188 16.38 -14.83 -33.75
CA SER A 188 16.91 -16.19 -33.62
C SER A 188 17.67 -16.43 -32.30
N SER A 189 17.52 -17.65 -31.77
CA SER A 189 18.19 -18.12 -30.55
C SER A 189 19.54 -18.77 -30.83
N THR A 190 20.55 -18.48 -29.99
CA THR A 190 21.70 -19.38 -29.75
C THR A 190 22.09 -19.37 -28.27
N SER A 191 22.09 -20.55 -27.65
CA SER A 191 22.69 -20.83 -26.34
C SER A 191 24.09 -21.46 -26.53
N PRO A 192 24.94 -21.58 -25.50
CA PRO A 192 24.96 -22.84 -24.75
C PRO A 192 25.23 -22.71 -23.23
N ALA A 193 25.16 -23.86 -22.52
CA ALA A 193 25.25 -24.00 -21.06
C ALA A 193 26.58 -24.59 -20.56
N SER A 194 26.85 -24.50 -19.25
CA SER A 194 27.81 -25.38 -18.53
C SER A 194 27.66 -25.39 -16.99
N THR A 195 27.91 -26.55 -16.37
CA THR A 195 27.97 -26.92 -14.92
C THR A 195 28.71 -28.30 -14.87
N PRO A 196 28.97 -29.04 -13.76
CA PRO A 196 29.18 -28.78 -12.31
C PRO A 196 30.72 -28.64 -11.98
N PRO A 197 31.38 -29.11 -10.87
CA PRO A 197 30.97 -29.86 -9.65
C PRO A 197 31.46 -29.25 -8.30
N ALA A 198 31.91 -30.07 -7.33
CA ALA A 198 32.01 -29.78 -5.89
C ALA A 198 33.26 -30.38 -5.17
N ALA A 199 33.48 -30.02 -3.89
CA ALA A 199 34.37 -30.70 -2.92
C ALA A 199 33.92 -30.44 -1.46
N ALA A 200 34.34 -31.28 -0.50
CA ALA A 200 33.86 -31.29 0.91
C ALA A 200 34.98 -31.56 1.94
N ALA A 201 34.79 -31.21 3.24
CA ALA A 201 35.58 -31.72 4.38
C ALA A 201 34.94 -31.51 5.79
N SER A 202 35.23 -32.47 6.69
CA SER A 202 34.86 -32.65 8.13
C SER A 202 35.75 -31.84 9.13
N ALA A 203 35.63 -31.84 10.48
CA ALA A 203 34.54 -31.96 11.49
C ALA A 203 35.09 -31.83 12.96
N ARG A 204 34.28 -31.27 13.91
CA ARG A 204 34.22 -31.49 15.41
C ARG A 204 35.51 -31.39 16.29
N PRO A 205 35.48 -31.40 17.67
CA PRO A 205 34.41 -31.75 18.63
C PRO A 205 34.11 -30.67 19.73
N ALA A 206 33.61 -31.08 20.91
CA ALA A 206 32.86 -30.26 21.89
C ALA A 206 33.28 -30.49 23.36
N SER A 207 32.78 -29.64 24.28
CA SER A 207 32.77 -29.89 25.74
C SER A 207 31.60 -29.18 26.46
N THR A 208 31.09 -29.85 27.50
CA THR A 208 29.99 -29.49 28.46
C THR A 208 30.61 -29.47 29.89
N PRO A 209 29.91 -29.32 31.05
CA PRO A 209 28.50 -28.95 31.35
C PRO A 209 28.32 -27.95 32.55
N LEU A 210 27.05 -27.64 32.92
CA LEU A 210 26.39 -28.04 34.21
C LEU A 210 25.52 -26.97 34.91
N ALA A 211 24.44 -27.47 35.54
CA ALA A 211 23.74 -26.99 36.76
C ALA A 211 22.58 -25.96 36.64
N ALA A 212 21.49 -26.34 37.32
CA ALA A 212 20.20 -25.68 37.42
C ALA A 212 20.02 -24.88 38.73
N ALA A 213 19.11 -23.90 38.68
CA ALA A 213 18.30 -23.28 39.76
C ALA A 213 17.66 -22.01 39.15
N GLU A 214 16.52 -21.45 39.53
CA GLU A 214 15.37 -21.85 40.37
C GLU A 214 14.22 -20.91 39.95
N THR A 215 12.95 -21.33 40.10
CA THR A 215 11.80 -20.40 39.95
C THR A 215 11.63 -19.59 41.24
N PRO A 216 11.32 -18.30 41.18
CA PRO A 216 10.10 -17.91 41.90
C PRO A 216 9.23 -16.83 41.23
N ASP A 217 7.93 -17.06 41.44
CA ASP A 217 6.82 -16.13 41.63
C ASP A 217 6.29 -15.20 40.51
N ARG A 218 4.96 -15.07 40.54
CA ARG A 218 4.10 -14.51 39.50
C ARG A 218 3.49 -13.19 40.01
N ALA A 219 4.28 -12.12 39.98
CA ALA A 219 3.77 -10.78 40.23
C ALA A 219 2.87 -10.33 39.07
N SER A 220 1.58 -10.16 39.35
CA SER A 220 0.58 -9.72 38.37
C SER A 220 0.91 -8.30 37.87
N THR A 221 1.29 -8.16 36.60
CA THR A 221 1.35 -6.87 35.93
C THR A 221 -0.06 -6.49 35.46
N PRO A 222 -0.52 -5.24 35.69
CA PRO A 222 -1.85 -4.82 35.26
C PRO A 222 -1.92 -4.71 33.73
N THR A 223 -3.04 -5.19 33.18
CA THR A 223 -3.39 -5.03 31.75
C THR A 223 -3.32 -3.55 31.36
N PRO A 224 -2.63 -3.17 30.26
CA PRO A 224 -2.67 -1.80 29.78
C PRO A 224 -4.08 -1.44 29.27
N THR A 225 -4.57 -0.29 29.73
CA THR A 225 -5.86 0.31 29.34
C THR A 225 -5.97 0.44 27.81
N PRO A 226 -7.13 0.15 27.17
CA PRO A 226 -7.27 0.05 25.71
C PRO A 226 -7.19 1.37 24.91
N GLU A 227 -6.85 2.49 25.54
CA GLU A 227 -6.81 3.83 24.93
C GLU A 227 -5.84 4.03 23.73
N PRO A 228 -4.63 3.42 23.64
CA PRO A 228 -3.68 3.78 22.58
C PRO A 228 -4.12 3.33 21.18
N LYS A 229 -4.91 2.26 21.07
CA LYS A 229 -5.34 1.71 19.77
C LYS A 229 -6.37 2.61 19.08
N VAL A 230 -7.37 3.06 19.84
CA VAL A 230 -8.43 3.97 19.35
C VAL A 230 -7.85 5.32 18.89
N ALA A 231 -6.80 5.82 19.57
CA ALA A 231 -6.12 7.04 19.16
C ALA A 231 -5.37 6.87 17.82
N GLN A 232 -4.67 5.75 17.62
CA GLN A 232 -4.00 5.42 16.35
C GLN A 232 -4.99 5.29 15.20
N ASP A 233 -6.12 4.60 15.40
CA ASP A 233 -7.17 4.42 14.39
C ASP A 233 -7.77 5.77 13.92
N ARG A 234 -7.93 6.74 14.83
CA ARG A 234 -8.41 8.09 14.50
C ARG A 234 -7.38 8.93 13.72
N ILE A 235 -6.09 8.82 14.06
CA ILE A 235 -5.02 9.54 13.36
C ILE A 235 -4.84 8.99 11.94
N GLY A 236 -4.90 7.66 11.76
CA GLY A 236 -4.84 7.04 10.44
C GLY A 236 -5.94 7.54 9.50
N ARG A 237 -7.19 7.61 9.97
CA ARG A 237 -8.32 8.18 9.21
C ARG A 237 -8.09 9.65 8.82
N PHE A 238 -7.60 10.47 9.75
CA PHE A 238 -7.26 11.86 9.46
C PHE A 238 -6.19 11.96 8.36
N LEU A 239 -5.11 11.19 8.47
CA LEU A 239 -4.01 11.24 7.49
C LEU A 239 -4.45 10.77 6.11
N GLU A 240 -5.37 9.82 6.03
CA GLU A 240 -5.94 9.37 4.76
C GLU A 240 -6.79 10.45 4.09
N GLU A 241 -7.71 11.08 4.83
CA GLU A 241 -8.54 12.19 4.31
C GLU A 241 -7.67 13.37 3.86
N PHE A 242 -6.59 13.66 4.59
CA PHE A 242 -5.61 14.73 4.31
C PHE A 242 -4.70 14.41 3.10
N MET A 243 -4.16 13.20 3.01
CA MET A 243 -3.38 12.77 1.84
C MET A 243 -4.25 12.66 0.58
N ARG A 244 -5.53 12.30 0.74
CA ARG A 244 -6.50 12.31 -0.35
C ARG A 244 -6.80 13.73 -0.81
N SER A 245 -6.91 14.72 0.08
CA SER A 245 -7.15 16.11 -0.31
C SER A 245 -5.98 16.68 -1.12
N TRP A 246 -4.73 16.44 -0.70
CA TRP A 246 -3.51 16.83 -1.44
C TRP A 246 -3.49 16.30 -2.89
N ASN A 247 -3.98 15.08 -3.08
CA ASN A 247 -4.12 14.44 -4.39
C ASN A 247 -5.40 14.86 -5.14
N SER A 248 -6.40 15.43 -4.46
CA SER A 248 -7.67 15.83 -5.06
C SER A 248 -7.53 17.17 -5.77
N GLY A 249 -7.88 17.21 -7.06
CA GLY A 249 -7.78 18.44 -7.87
C GLY A 249 -8.79 19.53 -7.47
N THR A 250 -9.99 19.14 -7.03
CA THR A 250 -11.20 19.97 -7.17
C THR A 250 -12.34 19.69 -6.17
N GLY A 251 -12.11 19.03 -5.01
CA GLY A 251 -13.24 18.47 -4.22
C GLY A 251 -13.18 18.59 -2.70
N ILE A 252 -12.04 18.30 -2.07
CA ILE A 252 -11.84 18.48 -0.63
C ILE A 252 -10.83 19.61 -0.48
N SER A 253 -11.20 20.68 0.22
CA SER A 253 -10.29 21.79 0.47
C SER A 253 -9.30 21.37 1.54
N ASP A 254 -8.00 21.28 1.21
CA ASP A 254 -6.92 20.97 2.16
C ASP A 254 -6.97 21.84 3.43
N VAL A 255 -7.50 23.05 3.22
CA VAL A 255 -7.80 24.11 4.17
C VAL A 255 -8.75 23.69 5.30
N ASP A 256 -9.70 22.79 5.05
CA ASP A 256 -10.75 22.40 5.99
C ASP A 256 -10.21 21.54 7.14
N PHE A 257 -9.04 20.91 6.95
CA PHE A 257 -8.33 20.18 7.99
C PHE A 257 -7.56 21.10 8.95
N TYR A 258 -7.22 22.32 8.55
CA TYR A 258 -6.47 23.25 9.41
C TYR A 258 -7.36 23.86 10.49
N ALA A 259 -6.78 24.16 11.65
CA ALA A 259 -7.43 25.01 12.65
C ALA A 259 -7.57 26.46 12.15
N ASP A 260 -8.42 27.26 12.82
CA ASP A 260 -8.64 28.68 12.48
C ASP A 260 -7.32 29.48 12.42
N ARG A 261 -6.34 29.05 13.22
CA ARG A 261 -4.94 29.49 13.17
C ARG A 261 -4.00 28.30 13.33
N ALA A 262 -3.14 28.06 12.35
CA ALA A 262 -2.12 27.01 12.40
C ALA A 262 -0.71 27.61 12.24
N ARG A 263 0.32 26.91 12.72
CA ARG A 263 1.71 27.14 12.30
C ARG A 263 1.85 26.60 10.87
N TYR A 264 2.27 27.43 9.93
CA TYR A 264 2.55 27.04 8.55
C TYR A 264 3.85 27.72 8.15
N ASP A 265 4.83 26.97 7.66
CA ASP A 265 6.19 27.48 7.36
C ASP A 265 6.78 28.30 8.54
N GLY A 266 6.77 27.70 9.73
CA GLY A 266 7.26 28.33 10.96
C GLY A 266 6.45 29.53 11.50
N ARG A 267 5.35 29.95 10.86
CA ARG A 267 4.57 31.15 11.26
C ARG A 267 3.12 30.84 11.62
N LYS A 268 2.58 31.42 12.71
CA LYS A 268 1.18 31.20 13.13
C LYS A 268 0.19 32.07 12.34
N VAL A 269 -0.24 31.57 11.18
CA VAL A 269 -1.12 32.25 10.21
C VAL A 269 -2.59 31.84 10.38
N PRO A 270 -3.56 32.68 9.97
CA PRO A 270 -4.97 32.28 9.94
C PRO A 270 -5.28 31.35 8.77
N ARG A 271 -6.30 30.49 8.89
CA ARG A 271 -6.75 29.53 7.85
C ARG A 271 -6.94 30.19 6.46
N SER A 272 -7.38 31.45 6.40
CA SER A 272 -7.56 32.20 5.15
C SER A 272 -6.27 32.57 4.41
N VAL A 273 -5.12 32.61 5.09
CA VAL A 273 -3.81 32.77 4.44
C VAL A 273 -3.38 31.46 3.80
N ILE A 274 -3.54 30.35 4.52
CA ILE A 274 -3.29 28.99 4.02
C ILE A 274 -4.16 28.73 2.79
N ALA A 275 -5.46 29.00 2.86
CA ALA A 275 -6.40 28.86 1.74
C ALA A 275 -5.95 29.55 0.44
N ARG A 276 -5.39 30.75 0.56
CA ARG A 276 -4.88 31.51 -0.59
C ARG A 276 -3.55 30.96 -1.11
N GLN A 277 -2.72 30.40 -0.25
CA GLN A 277 -1.47 29.73 -0.65
C GLN A 277 -1.77 28.40 -1.36
N GLU A 278 -2.65 27.56 -0.80
CA GLU A 278 -3.09 26.31 -1.42
C GLU A 278 -3.82 26.57 -2.75
N ALA A 279 -4.71 27.56 -2.84
CA ALA A 279 -5.34 27.94 -4.11
C ALA A 279 -4.32 28.37 -5.17
N ALA A 280 -3.28 29.12 -4.79
CA ALA A 280 -2.21 29.52 -5.70
C ALA A 280 -1.30 28.34 -6.10
N TYR A 281 -1.04 27.41 -5.19
CA TYR A 281 -0.32 26.17 -5.45
C TYR A 281 -1.09 25.27 -6.42
N ASN A 282 -2.38 25.07 -6.16
CA ASN A 282 -3.27 24.23 -6.95
C ASN A 282 -3.51 24.79 -8.36
N ALA A 283 -3.57 26.12 -8.52
CA ALA A 283 -3.60 26.78 -9.83
C ALA A 283 -2.27 26.66 -10.59
N ARG A 284 -1.13 26.66 -9.89
CA ARG A 284 0.21 26.49 -10.47
C ARG A 284 0.50 25.04 -10.86
N TRP A 285 0.00 24.08 -10.09
CA TRP A 285 0.23 22.65 -10.25
C TRP A 285 -1.11 21.89 -10.35
N PRO A 286 -1.84 22.05 -11.47
CA PRO A 286 -3.11 21.38 -11.70
C PRO A 286 -2.98 19.86 -11.81
N LYS A 287 -1.82 19.34 -12.23
CA LYS A 287 -1.50 17.92 -12.13
C LYS A 287 -0.55 17.72 -10.96
N ARG A 288 -1.00 17.04 -9.91
CA ARG A 288 -0.23 16.73 -8.71
C ARG A 288 -0.49 15.30 -8.26
N ARG A 289 0.55 14.68 -7.69
CA ARG A 289 0.49 13.40 -6.99
C ARG A 289 1.44 13.48 -5.81
N PHE A 290 0.96 13.07 -4.64
CA PHE A 290 1.72 12.85 -3.42
C PHE A 290 1.52 11.42 -2.98
N TRP A 291 2.60 10.74 -2.61
CA TRP A 291 2.61 9.38 -2.10
C TRP A 291 3.56 9.34 -0.91
N LEU A 292 3.33 8.49 0.08
CA LEU A 292 4.17 8.45 1.27
C LEU A 292 5.42 7.58 1.05
N ILE A 293 6.46 7.76 1.87
CA ILE A 293 7.72 7.03 1.78
C ILE A 293 8.05 6.42 3.15
N GLY A 294 7.57 5.19 3.36
CA GLY A 294 7.62 4.50 4.64
C GLY A 294 6.51 4.95 5.60
N ALA A 295 6.41 4.26 6.74
CA ALA A 295 5.35 4.51 7.72
C ALA A 295 5.49 5.89 8.40
N PRO A 296 4.36 6.60 8.65
CA PRO A 296 4.37 7.80 9.49
C PRO A 296 4.64 7.45 10.96
N THR A 297 5.37 8.30 11.67
CA THR A 297 5.61 8.17 13.11
C THR A 297 4.78 9.17 13.90
N VAL A 298 4.09 8.73 14.94
CA VAL A 298 3.28 9.58 15.83
C VAL A 298 3.97 9.72 17.18
N GLU A 299 4.18 10.96 17.63
CA GLU A 299 4.78 11.31 18.92
C GLU A 299 3.86 12.32 19.66
N PRO A 300 3.56 12.12 20.95
CA PRO A 300 2.88 13.15 21.74
C PRO A 300 3.82 14.35 21.96
N VAL A 301 3.29 15.57 21.80
CA VAL A 301 4.06 16.82 22.03
C VAL A 301 3.65 17.47 23.35
N ASP A 302 2.35 17.58 23.57
CA ASP A 302 1.74 18.02 24.82
C ASP A 302 0.42 17.25 25.06
N GLY A 303 -0.36 17.65 26.06
CA GLY A 303 -1.57 16.93 26.47
C GLY A 303 -2.73 16.97 25.46
N SER A 304 -2.74 17.86 24.47
CA SER A 304 -3.76 17.92 23.41
C SER A 304 -3.22 17.74 21.99
N VAL A 305 -1.90 17.89 21.79
CA VAL A 305 -1.25 17.86 20.46
C VAL A 305 -0.44 16.59 20.21
N GLN A 306 -0.79 15.91 19.13
CA GLN A 306 -0.09 14.76 18.55
C GLN A 306 0.72 15.20 17.33
N ARG A 307 2.00 14.86 17.26
CA ARG A 307 2.87 15.15 16.11
C ARG A 307 3.02 13.93 15.24
N VAL A 308 2.58 14.04 14.00
CA VAL A 308 2.88 13.09 12.93
C VAL A 308 4.10 13.58 12.18
N ARG A 309 5.15 12.76 12.06
CA ARG A 309 6.17 12.94 11.02
C ARG A 309 5.92 11.92 9.92
N LEU A 310 5.96 12.39 8.68
CA LEU A 310 5.85 11.53 7.50
C LEU A 310 6.86 11.98 6.45
N ARG A 311 7.23 11.07 5.55
CA ARG A 311 7.93 11.41 4.31
C ARG A 311 6.96 11.19 3.17
N ALA A 312 7.00 12.05 2.17
CA ALA A 312 6.24 11.89 0.94
C ALA A 312 7.12 12.16 -0.28
N GLY A 313 6.93 11.36 -1.32
CA GLY A 313 7.31 11.72 -2.66
C GLY A 313 6.24 12.59 -3.28
N PHE A 314 6.66 13.52 -4.14
CA PHE A 314 5.75 14.37 -4.90
C PHE A 314 6.09 14.36 -6.39
N ALA A 315 5.07 14.47 -7.22
CA ALA A 315 5.17 14.70 -8.66
C ALA A 315 4.14 15.76 -9.05
N VAL A 316 4.60 16.95 -9.38
CA VAL A 316 3.75 18.12 -9.68
C VAL A 316 4.07 18.70 -11.06
N GLY A 317 3.05 19.18 -11.76
CA GLY A 317 3.20 19.67 -13.12
C GLY A 317 2.03 20.52 -13.63
N ASP A 318 2.36 21.36 -14.61
CA ASP A 318 1.46 22.28 -15.33
C ASP A 318 1.07 21.74 -16.72
N GLY A 319 1.37 20.47 -16.99
CA GLY A 319 1.24 19.82 -18.30
C GLY A 319 2.38 20.10 -19.29
N LYS A 320 3.28 21.05 -18.99
CA LYS A 320 4.48 21.38 -19.78
C LYS A 320 5.78 21.02 -19.06
N ARG A 321 5.81 21.16 -17.74
CA ARG A 321 6.93 20.89 -16.83
C ARG A 321 6.48 19.93 -15.74
N TYR A 322 7.39 19.07 -15.32
CA TYR A 322 7.19 18.16 -14.19
C TYR A 322 8.35 18.29 -13.22
N VAL A 323 8.02 18.45 -11.94
CA VAL A 323 8.97 18.45 -10.82
C VAL A 323 8.63 17.25 -9.96
N THR A 324 9.63 16.40 -9.73
CA THR A 324 9.53 15.24 -8.84
C THR A 324 10.47 15.43 -7.66
N GLY A 325 10.17 14.83 -6.52
CA GLY A 325 11.05 14.92 -5.37
C GLY A 325 10.55 14.17 -4.16
N GLU A 326 11.27 14.36 -3.06
CA GLU A 326 10.91 13.88 -1.73
C GLU A 326 10.86 15.08 -0.78
N ALA A 327 9.92 15.03 0.16
CA ALA A 327 9.81 15.97 1.26
C ALA A 327 9.47 15.22 2.56
N THR A 328 9.96 15.73 3.67
CA THR A 328 9.55 15.32 5.02
C THR A 328 8.57 16.36 5.54
N TYR A 329 7.44 15.92 6.08
CA TYR A 329 6.45 16.79 6.70
C TYR A 329 6.35 16.49 8.18
N GLN A 330 6.20 17.54 8.98
CA GLN A 330 5.85 17.47 10.38
C GLN A 330 4.48 18.14 10.56
N ILE A 331 3.49 17.36 10.98
CA ILE A 331 2.10 17.78 11.15
C ILE A 331 1.74 17.68 12.63
N ASP A 332 1.47 18.82 13.27
CA ASP A 332 0.96 18.90 14.64
C ASP A 332 -0.57 18.90 14.58
N LEU A 333 -1.20 17.89 15.19
CA LEU A 333 -2.64 17.63 15.19
C LEU A 333 -3.24 17.83 16.59
N GLU A 334 -4.32 18.59 16.69
CA GLU A 334 -5.08 18.75 17.94
C GLU A 334 -6.47 18.10 17.83
N ALA A 335 -6.88 17.37 18.87
CA ALA A 335 -8.18 16.70 18.91
C ALA A 335 -9.31 17.72 19.12
N THR A 336 -10.25 17.79 18.18
CA THR A 336 -11.45 18.66 18.24
C THR A 336 -12.69 17.78 18.20
N GLY A 337 -13.16 17.37 19.39
CA GLY A 337 -14.20 16.35 19.52
C GLY A 337 -13.74 15.03 18.92
N ASP A 338 -14.54 14.47 18.00
CA ASP A 338 -14.22 13.20 17.31
C ASP A 338 -13.18 13.35 16.19
N LYS A 339 -12.91 14.58 15.72
CA LYS A 339 -11.97 14.87 14.62
C LYS A 339 -10.61 15.38 15.10
N PHE A 340 -9.66 15.47 14.18
CA PHE A 340 -8.40 16.20 14.36
C PHE A 340 -8.39 17.47 13.50
N GLN A 341 -7.67 18.50 13.96
CA GLN A 341 -7.33 19.68 13.17
C GLN A 341 -5.81 19.88 13.12
N VAL A 342 -5.29 20.31 11.97
CA VAL A 342 -3.89 20.71 11.81
C VAL A 342 -3.67 22.04 12.50
N VAL A 343 -2.95 22.01 13.62
CA VAL A 343 -2.49 23.20 14.34
C VAL A 343 -1.06 23.58 13.96
N GLY A 344 -0.32 22.70 13.29
CA GLY A 344 0.96 23.00 12.66
C GLY A 344 1.26 22.12 11.45
N LEU A 345 1.83 22.70 10.40
CA LEU A 345 2.46 21.96 9.30
C LEU A 345 3.75 22.65 8.89
N ASP A 346 4.85 21.88 8.89
CA ASP A 346 6.16 22.32 8.40
C ASP A 346 6.66 21.30 7.35
N GLU A 347 6.99 21.78 6.15
CA GLU A 347 7.54 20.99 5.03
C GLU A 347 9.07 21.17 4.95
N GLN A 348 9.81 20.09 4.72
CA GLN A 348 11.23 20.10 4.38
C GLN A 348 11.49 19.27 3.14
N ILE A 349 11.76 19.92 2.01
CA ILE A 349 12.09 19.24 0.75
C ILE A 349 13.50 18.64 0.85
N THR A 350 13.57 17.32 0.92
CA THR A 350 14.80 16.54 1.07
C THR A 350 15.46 16.21 -0.27
N ARG A 351 14.67 16.11 -1.36
CA ARG A 351 15.17 15.90 -2.72
C ARG A 351 14.27 16.58 -3.74
N ARG A 352 14.85 17.17 -4.80
CA ARG A 352 14.09 17.77 -5.91
C ARG A 352 14.81 17.55 -7.24
N ASP A 353 14.21 16.72 -8.09
CA ASP A 353 14.65 16.45 -9.46
C ASP A 353 13.66 17.10 -10.45
N SER A 354 14.14 18.06 -11.26
CA SER A 354 13.32 18.77 -12.25
C SER A 354 13.53 18.21 -13.65
N SER A 355 12.48 17.67 -14.28
CA SER A 355 12.56 17.17 -15.65
C SER A 355 11.92 18.16 -16.63
N SER A 356 12.77 18.87 -17.38
CA SER A 356 12.32 19.69 -18.52
C SER A 356 12.16 18.79 -19.75
N ARG A 357 10.94 18.33 -20.02
CA ARG A 357 10.66 17.57 -21.24
C ARG A 357 10.59 18.51 -22.45
N THR A 358 11.75 18.85 -23.01
CA THR A 358 11.85 19.48 -24.32
C THR A 358 11.27 18.53 -25.36
N ARG A 359 10.01 18.76 -25.79
CA ARG A 359 9.47 18.10 -26.97
C ARG A 359 10.25 18.60 -28.20
N ARG A 360 10.84 17.66 -28.94
CA ARG A 360 10.85 17.70 -30.40
C ARG A 360 9.67 16.90 -30.91
#